data_AF-A0A7G7GB88-F1
#
_entry.id   AF-A0A7G7GB88-F1
#
_cell.length_a   1.000
_cell.length_b   1.000
_cell.length_c   1.000
_cell.angle_alpha   90.00
_cell.angle_beta   90.00
_cell.angle_gamma   90.00
#
_symmetry.space_group_name_H-M   'P 1'
#
loop_
_entity.id
_entity.type
_entity.pdbx_description
1 polymer ?
#
loop_
_entity_poly.entity_id
_entity_poly.type
_entity_poly.pdbx_seq_one_letter_code
_entity_poly.pdbx_strand_id
1 'polypeptide(L)'
;MFNIKDKLTIVDVSCWMDGGTITLIMQDQNSQTCEIEFVQKVALKRYENHPRPGSLLINRKEVEVRSELEKEILIAVQQAEWGTAIIEEEKDSLKMIIEDCIDFVKSERYIELAQIIM
;
A
#
# COMPACT_ATOMS: atom_id res chain seq x y z
N MET A 1 15.07 12.57 5.09
CA MET A 1 14.64 11.64 4.04
C MET A 1 13.89 10.52 4.74
N PHE A 2 12.69 10.17 4.27
CA PHE A 2 11.89 9.11 4.88
C PHE A 2 12.69 7.80 4.96
N ASN A 3 12.67 7.13 6.11
CA ASN A 3 13.35 5.85 6.31
C ASN A 3 12.34 4.74 6.60
N ILE A 4 12.16 3.84 5.64
CA ILE A 4 11.18 2.74 5.75
C ILE A 4 11.54 1.67 6.79
N LYS A 5 12.79 1.68 7.28
CA LYS A 5 13.27 0.74 8.30
C LYS A 5 13.07 1.23 9.72
N ASP A 6 12.68 2.49 9.89
CA ASP A 6 12.40 3.06 11.20
C ASP A 6 11.03 2.57 11.71
N LYS A 7 10.74 2.90 12.97
CA LYS A 7 9.41 2.73 13.51
C LYS A 7 8.47 3.71 12.80
N LEU A 8 7.37 3.18 12.25
CA LEU A 8 6.44 3.92 11.40
C LEU A 8 5.06 3.98 12.01
N THR A 9 4.34 5.04 11.68
CA THR A 9 2.97 5.27 12.12
C THR A 9 2.07 5.51 10.91
N ILE A 10 0.94 4.82 10.86
CA ILE A 10 -0.12 5.08 9.87
C ILE A 10 -0.91 6.29 10.35
N VAL A 11 -0.78 7.41 9.65
CA VAL A 11 -1.44 8.67 10.03
C VAL A 11 -2.71 8.95 9.24
N ASP A 12 -2.88 8.31 8.08
CA ASP A 12 -4.09 8.39 7.26
C ASP A 12 -4.26 7.12 6.41
N VAL A 13 -5.52 6.75 6.15
CA VAL A 13 -5.91 5.63 5.29
C VAL A 13 -7.05 6.07 4.38
N SER A 14 -6.81 6.09 3.08
CA SER A 14 -7.82 6.42 2.07
C SER A 14 -8.18 5.18 1.27
N CYS A 15 -9.45 4.75 1.37
CA CYS A 15 -10.02 3.70 0.54
C CYS A 15 -10.72 4.34 -0.66
N TRP A 16 -10.26 4.05 -1.87
CA TRP A 16 -10.79 4.68 -3.08
C TRP A 16 -11.99 3.93 -3.63
N MET A 17 -12.93 4.68 -4.23
CA MET A 17 -14.12 4.13 -4.89
C MET A 17 -13.83 3.50 -6.25
N ASP A 18 -12.56 3.47 -6.67
CA ASP A 18 -12.12 2.77 -7.89
C ASP A 18 -12.15 1.24 -7.76
N GLY A 19 -12.53 0.74 -6.56
CA GLY A 19 -12.88 -0.65 -6.33
C GLY A 19 -11.72 -1.52 -5.89
N GLY A 20 -10.59 -0.93 -5.49
CA GLY A 20 -9.48 -1.71 -4.93
C GLY A 20 -8.19 -0.95 -4.64
N THR A 21 -8.16 0.39 -4.74
CA THR A 21 -6.99 1.16 -4.33
C THR A 21 -7.11 1.59 -2.87
N ILE A 22 -6.05 1.34 -2.10
CA ILE A 22 -5.90 1.83 -0.73
C ILE A 22 -4.59 2.60 -0.65
N THR A 23 -4.68 3.84 -0.19
CA THR A 23 -3.53 4.71 0.05
C THR A 23 -3.31 4.84 1.55
N LEU A 24 -2.09 4.52 2.00
CA LEU A 24 -1.64 4.73 3.36
C LEU A 24 -0.68 5.92 3.37
N ILE A 25 -0.90 6.85 4.29
CA ILE A 25 0.09 7.85 4.64
C ILE A 25 0.82 7.37 5.87
N MET A 26 2.11 7.08 5.70
CA MET A 26 3.01 6.61 6.74
C MET A 26 3.91 7.75 7.18
N GLN A 27 4.19 7.84 8.48
CA GLN A 27 5.07 8.83 9.06
C GLN A 27 6.20 8.16 9.84
N ASP A 28 7.43 8.64 9.66
CA ASP A 28 8.59 8.24 10.46
C ASP A 28 8.77 9.09 11.72
N GLN A 29 9.69 8.68 12.58
CA GLN A 29 10.05 9.40 13.81
C GLN A 29 10.56 10.84 13.59
N ASN A 30 11.00 11.18 12.38
CA ASN A 30 11.46 12.52 12.00
C ASN A 30 10.31 13.36 11.38
N SER A 31 9.06 12.90 11.53
CA SER A 31 7.87 13.49 10.96
C SER A 31 7.87 13.55 9.42
N GLN A 32 8.73 12.78 8.76
CA GLN A 32 8.72 12.64 7.31
C GLN A 32 7.61 11.69 6.92
N THR A 33 6.86 12.05 5.88
CA THR A 33 5.76 11.23 5.38
C THR A 33 6.12 10.51 4.10
N CYS A 34 5.46 9.38 3.88
CA CYS A 34 5.51 8.60 2.66
C CYS A 34 4.12 8.10 2.31
N GLU A 35 3.79 8.15 1.02
CA GLU A 35 2.56 7.60 0.47
C GLU A 35 2.84 6.16 0.01
N ILE A 36 2.04 5.21 0.45
CA ILE A 36 2.08 3.81 0.01
C ILE A 36 0.73 3.46 -0.59
N GLU A 37 0.70 2.99 -1.82
CA GLU A 37 -0.55 2.68 -2.52
C GLU A 37 -0.59 1.20 -2.89
N PHE A 38 -1.64 0.51 -2.44
CA PHE A 38 -1.99 -0.83 -2.87
C PHE A 38 -3.06 -0.74 -3.94
N VAL A 39 -2.76 -1.17 -5.17
CA VAL A 39 -3.68 -1.10 -6.31
C VAL A 39 -4.14 -2.52 -6.68
N GLN A 40 -5.19 -3.02 -6.03
CA GLN A 40 -5.54 -4.45 -6.08
C GLN A 40 -6.45 -4.86 -7.25
N LYS A 41 -7.22 -3.96 -7.87
CA LYS A 41 -8.21 -4.33 -8.90
C LYS A 41 -8.02 -3.73 -10.28
N VAL A 42 -8.45 -4.55 -11.24
CA VAL A 42 -8.66 -4.32 -12.66
C VAL A 42 -9.65 -3.17 -12.86
N ALA A 43 -9.16 -1.97 -13.12
CA ALA A 43 -10.00 -0.98 -13.78
C ALA A 43 -10.49 -1.59 -15.12
N LEU A 44 -11.80 -1.57 -15.34
CA LEU A 44 -12.49 -2.02 -16.55
C LEU A 44 -12.10 -1.25 -17.82
N LYS A 45 -11.12 -0.35 -17.74
CA LYS A 45 -10.46 0.34 -18.86
C LYS A 45 -9.09 0.86 -18.40
N ARG A 46 -8.05 0.58 -19.18
CA ARG A 46 -6.74 1.25 -19.07
C ARG A 46 -6.93 2.73 -19.40
N TYR A 47 -6.45 3.61 -18.52
CA TYR A 47 -6.24 5.02 -18.82
C TYR A 47 -4.74 5.29 -18.71
N GLU A 48 -4.16 5.99 -19.68
CA GLU A 48 -2.70 6.20 -19.81
C GLU A 48 -2.02 6.90 -18.61
N ASN A 49 -2.80 7.40 -17.64
CA ASN A 49 -2.31 8.15 -16.48
C ASN A 49 -2.75 7.55 -15.12
N HIS A 50 -3.26 6.32 -15.09
CA HIS A 50 -3.66 5.68 -13.83
C HIS A 50 -2.67 4.57 -13.41
N PRO A 51 -2.47 4.37 -12.09
CA PRO A 51 -1.64 3.27 -11.57
C PRO A 51 -2.10 1.92 -12.13
N ARG A 52 -1.14 1.03 -12.40
CA ARG A 52 -1.43 -0.27 -13.00
C ARG A 52 -2.19 -1.15 -12.01
N PRO A 53 -3.28 -1.82 -12.42
CA PRO A 53 -3.87 -2.89 -11.62
C PRO A 53 -2.82 -3.93 -11.21
N GLY A 54 -2.82 -4.33 -9.95
CA GLY A 54 -1.80 -5.24 -9.42
C GLY A 54 -0.45 -4.57 -9.23
N SER A 55 -0.43 -3.34 -8.69
CA SER A 55 0.82 -2.65 -8.37
C SER A 55 0.87 -2.20 -6.91
N LEU A 56 2.09 -2.11 -6.39
CA LEU A 56 2.44 -1.45 -5.15
C LEU A 56 3.24 -0.20 -5.50
N LEU A 57 2.85 0.95 -4.96
CA LEU A 57 3.57 2.20 -5.20
C LEU A 57 4.10 2.78 -3.91
N ILE A 58 5.25 3.45 -4.01
CA ILE A 58 5.84 4.28 -2.97
C ILE A 58 6.05 5.68 -3.52
N ASN A 59 5.41 6.69 -2.94
CA ASN A 59 5.39 8.07 -3.45
C ASN A 59 5.09 8.12 -4.96
N ARG A 60 4.06 7.38 -5.38
CA ARG A 60 3.59 7.26 -6.78
C ARG A 60 4.59 6.64 -7.75
N LYS A 61 5.63 5.99 -7.25
CA LYS A 61 6.56 5.20 -8.07
C LYS A 61 6.25 3.73 -7.87
N GLU A 62 6.05 3.01 -8.98
CA GLU A 62 5.88 1.56 -8.95
C GLU A 62 7.09 0.88 -8.30
N VAL A 63 6.80 -0.03 -7.39
CA VAL A 63 7.77 -0.89 -6.74
C VAL A 63 7.90 -2.15 -7.57
N GLU A 64 9.14 -2.57 -7.82
CA GLU A 64 9.40 -3.80 -8.55
C GLU A 64 8.86 -5.02 -7.79
N VAL A 65 8.13 -5.87 -8.50
CA VAL A 65 7.48 -7.08 -7.97
C VAL A 65 8.54 -8.03 -7.41
N ARG A 66 8.33 -8.51 -6.17
CA ARG A 66 9.25 -9.40 -5.44
C ARG A 66 10.63 -8.82 -5.15
N SER A 67 10.80 -7.50 -5.30
CA SER A 67 12.03 -6.80 -4.89
C SER A 67 12.21 -6.79 -3.37
N GLU A 68 13.43 -6.50 -2.91
CA GLU A 68 13.68 -6.27 -1.48
C GLU A 68 12.90 -5.06 -0.95
N LEU A 69 12.69 -4.03 -1.78
CA LEU A 69 11.89 -2.87 -1.40
C LEU A 69 10.42 -3.24 -1.17
N GLU A 70 9.82 -4.09 -2.00
CA GLU A 70 8.47 -4.63 -1.77
C GLU A 70 8.39 -5.30 -0.39
N LYS A 71 9.35 -6.18 -0.07
CA LYS A 71 9.38 -6.87 1.23
C LYS A 71 9.50 -5.90 2.39
N GLU A 72 10.39 -4.90 2.29
CA GLU A 72 10.57 -3.87 3.30
C GLU A 72 9.28 -3.07 3.52
N ILE A 73 8.57 -2.70 2.45
CA ILE A 73 7.27 -2.02 2.53
C ILE A 73 6.23 -2.87 3.26
N LEU A 74 6.07 -4.14 2.88
CA LEU A 74 5.05 -5.00 3.49
C LEU A 74 5.32 -5.22 4.98
N ILE A 75 6.58 -5.41 5.38
CA ILE A 75 6.97 -5.53 6.78
C ILE A 75 6.68 -4.22 7.53
N ALA A 76 7.07 -3.09 6.96
CA ALA A 76 6.86 -1.77 7.54
C ALA A 76 5.38 -1.49 7.79
N VAL A 77 4.52 -1.74 6.81
CA VAL A 77 3.07 -1.55 6.94
C VAL A 77 2.47 -2.49 7.99
N GLN A 78 2.90 -3.76 8.02
CA GLN A 78 2.40 -4.74 8.98
C GLN A 78 2.80 -4.44 10.44
N GLN A 79 3.95 -3.79 10.63
CA GLN A 79 4.48 -3.43 11.96
C GLN A 79 4.15 -1.99 12.37
N ALA A 80 3.57 -1.18 11.49
CA ALA A 80 3.28 0.21 11.75
C ALA A 80 2.25 0.37 12.88
N GLU A 81 2.45 1.38 13.72
CA GLU A 81 1.50 1.75 14.76
C GLU A 81 0.41 2.67 14.20
N TRP A 82 -0.76 2.66 14.81
CA TRP A 82 -1.82 3.60 14.44
C TRP A 82 -1.54 4.99 15.01
N GLY A 83 -1.60 6.00 14.14
CA GLY A 83 -1.51 7.40 14.54
C GLY A 83 -2.76 7.87 15.27
N THR A 84 -2.63 9.00 15.97
CA THR A 84 -3.72 9.59 16.77
C THR A 84 -4.87 10.14 15.92
N ALA A 85 -4.67 10.29 14.62
CA ALA A 85 -5.68 10.77 13.68
C ALA A 85 -6.67 9.67 13.25
N ILE A 86 -6.33 8.38 13.45
CA ILE A 86 -7.20 7.25 13.11
C ILE A 86 -8.12 6.94 14.28
N ILE A 87 -9.43 6.95 14.00
CA ILE A 87 -10.50 6.69 14.97
C ILE A 87 -10.43 5.21 15.42
N GLU A 88 -10.52 4.96 16.74
CA GLU A 88 -10.31 3.62 17.32
C GLU A 88 -11.30 2.59 16.75
N GLU A 89 -12.56 2.99 16.59
CA GLU A 89 -13.63 2.15 16.06
C GLU A 89 -13.40 1.70 14.61
N GLU A 90 -12.57 2.42 13.85
CA GLU A 90 -12.26 2.09 12.45
C GLU A 90 -11.04 1.18 12.33
N LYS A 91 -10.16 1.14 13.34
CA LYS A 91 -8.85 0.46 13.27
C LYS A 91 -8.97 -1.01 12.91
N ASP A 92 -9.91 -1.75 13.49
CA ASP A 92 -10.08 -3.17 13.17
C ASP A 92 -10.49 -3.39 11.71
N SER A 93 -11.41 -2.57 11.20
CA SER A 93 -11.85 -2.65 9.80
C SER A 93 -10.73 -2.27 8.83
N LEU A 94 -9.98 -1.20 9.14
CA LEU A 94 -8.83 -0.76 8.36
C LEU A 94 -7.71 -1.79 8.39
N LYS A 95 -7.48 -2.42 9.55
CA LYS A 95 -6.49 -3.49 9.70
C LYS A 95 -6.80 -4.67 8.79
N MET A 96 -8.05 -5.14 8.79
CA MET A 96 -8.48 -6.23 7.90
C MET A 96 -8.28 -5.86 6.43
N ILE A 97 -8.64 -4.65 6.03
CA ILE A 97 -8.46 -4.14 4.66
C ILE A 97 -6.97 -4.12 4.27
N ILE A 98 -6.09 -3.67 5.16
CA ILE A 98 -4.64 -3.62 4.94
C ILE A 98 -4.05 -5.04 4.87
N GLU A 99 -4.49 -5.95 5.74
CA GLU A 99 -4.06 -7.36 5.73
C GLU A 99 -4.46 -8.03 4.41
N ASP A 100 -5.68 -7.79 3.92
CA ASP A 100 -6.13 -8.26 2.60
C ASP A 100 -5.24 -7.71 1.47
N CYS A 101 -4.76 -6.46 1.57
CA CYS A 101 -3.80 -5.90 0.60
C CYS A 101 -2.49 -6.67 0.60
N ILE A 102 -1.94 -6.89 1.79
CA ILE A 102 -0.66 -7.55 1.97
C ILE A 102 -0.73 -8.99 1.45
N ASP A 103 -1.82 -9.69 1.76
CA ASP A 103 -2.05 -11.06 1.30
C ASP A 103 -2.23 -11.13 -0.21
N PHE A 104 -2.93 -10.17 -0.81
CA PHE A 104 -3.01 -10.05 -2.26
C PHE A 104 -1.62 -9.86 -2.89
N VAL A 105 -0.80 -8.91 -2.41
CA VAL A 105 0.56 -8.69 -2.94
C VAL A 105 1.43 -9.94 -2.80
N LYS A 106 1.28 -10.71 -1.71
CA LYS A 106 2.00 -11.97 -1.50
C LYS A 106 1.52 -13.13 -2.39
N SER A 107 0.31 -13.05 -2.95
CA SER A 107 -0.28 -14.13 -3.75
C SER A 107 0.38 -14.30 -5.13
N GLU A 108 0.25 -15.49 -5.72
CA GLU A 108 0.63 -15.75 -7.13
C GLU A 108 -0.20 -14.92 -8.10
N ARG A 109 -1.45 -14.60 -7.76
CA ARG A 109 -2.35 -13.78 -8.57
C ARG A 109 -1.79 -12.37 -8.81
N TYR A 110 -1.05 -11.82 -7.86
CA TYR A 110 -0.36 -10.54 -8.02
C TYR A 110 0.74 -10.63 -9.09
N ILE A 111 1.49 -11.73 -9.10
CA ILE A 111 2.52 -11.99 -10.12
C ILE A 111 1.86 -12.13 -11.49
N GLU A 112 0.78 -12.90 -11.59
CA GLU A 112 0.03 -13.06 -12.85
C GLU A 112 -0.48 -11.72 -13.38
N LEU A 113 -1.08 -10.88 -12.54
CA LEU A 113 -1.59 -9.57 -12.94
C LEU A 113 -0.48 -8.60 -13.34
N ALA A 114 0.63 -8.61 -12.60
CA ALA A 114 1.79 -7.81 -12.95
C ALA A 114 2.47 -8.29 -14.25
N GLN A 115 2.47 -9.60 -14.53
CA GLN A 115 3.10 -10.22 -15.70
C GLN A 115 2.24 -10.17 -16.97
N ILE A 116 0.91 -10.28 -16.88
CA ILE A 116 -0.02 -10.14 -18.02
C ILE A 116 0.13 -8.76 -18.71
N ILE A 117 0.84 -7.84 -18.08
CA ILE A 117 0.92 -6.43 -18.43
C ILE A 117 2.36 -6.00 -18.81
N MET A 118 3.35 -6.91 -18.78
CA MET A 118 4.67 -6.73 -19.42
C MET A 118 4.65 -7.18 -20.88
#